data_AF-A0A3D4UZM9-F1
#
_entry.id   AF-A0A3D4UZM9-F1
#
_cell.length_a   1.000
_cell.length_b   1.000
_cell.length_c   1.000
_cell.angle_alpha   90.00
_cell.angle_beta   90.00
_cell.angle_gamma   90.00
#
_symmetry.space_group_name_H-M   'P 1'
#
loop_
_entity.id
_entity.type
_entity.pdbx_description
1 polymer ?
#
loop_
_entity_poly.entity_id
_entity_poly.type
_entity_poly.pdbx_seq_one_letter_code
_entity_poly.pdbx_strand_id
1 'polypeptide(L)'
;MIILKKLKWDNCFSHGKENNLDLDNSTLTQLVGTNGTGKSSLPLIIEEVLYNKNSKGIKKADIQNRFRNAGYSINLTFSVDAREYEIDVNRSRGSIKVKLYEDGEDISSHTATNTYKTVQEILGLDFKTFTQLVYQNTNASLQFLTATDANRKKFLIELLNLEDYVEYYDVFRELSRQMGQEISALDGKEKTIVKWLNDNKLDDTTIAPMKKLPEYSEIDEKELRSLSIDFENIAEKNQKINENNTYKQL
;
A
#
# COMPACT_ATOMS: atom_id res chain seq x y z
N MET A 1 12.68 -13.06 -17.35
CA MET A 1 12.17 -12.63 -18.67
C MET A 1 10.95 -13.46 -19.02
N ILE A 2 9.84 -12.80 -19.39
CA ILE A 2 8.57 -13.46 -19.73
C ILE A 2 8.49 -13.64 -21.24
N ILE A 3 8.17 -14.84 -21.72
CA ILE A 3 7.94 -15.13 -23.15
C ILE A 3 6.59 -15.81 -23.30
N LEU A 4 5.67 -15.19 -24.04
CA LEU A 4 4.42 -15.85 -24.44
C LEU A 4 4.71 -16.74 -25.66
N LYS A 5 4.36 -18.02 -25.61
CA LYS A 5 4.74 -19.01 -26.63
C LYS A 5 3.59 -19.36 -27.56
N LYS A 6 2.64 -20.17 -27.11
CA LYS A 6 1.51 -20.61 -27.95
C LYS A 6 0.19 -20.30 -27.28
N LEU A 7 -0.66 -19.57 -28.01
CA LEU A 7 -2.05 -19.29 -27.63
C LEU A 7 -2.98 -20.20 -28.43
N LYS A 8 -3.89 -20.91 -27.77
CA LYS A 8 -4.98 -21.66 -28.38
C LYS A 8 -6.30 -21.20 -27.77
N TRP A 9 -7.35 -21.09 -28.58
CA TRP A 9 -8.65 -20.66 -28.04
C TRP A 9 -9.81 -21.16 -28.89
N ASP A 10 -10.94 -21.40 -28.22
CA ASP A 10 -12.21 -21.72 -28.86
C ASP A 10 -13.31 -20.76 -28.42
N ASN A 11 -14.12 -20.37 -29.40
CA ASN A 11 -15.38 -19.66 -29.20
C ASN A 11 -15.24 -18.32 -28.46
N CYS A 12 -14.13 -17.60 -28.64
CA CYS A 12 -13.95 -16.23 -28.17
C CYS A 12 -14.29 -15.21 -29.27
N PHE A 13 -15.16 -14.25 -28.98
CA PHE A 13 -15.57 -13.17 -29.88
C PHE A 13 -16.08 -13.70 -31.24
N SER A 14 -15.43 -13.32 -32.34
CA SER A 14 -15.74 -13.79 -33.70
C SER A 14 -15.12 -15.15 -34.02
N HIS A 15 -14.25 -15.68 -33.16
CA HIS A 15 -13.46 -16.88 -33.44
C HIS A 15 -14.26 -18.15 -33.15
N GLY A 16 -14.10 -19.14 -34.03
CA GLY A 16 -14.72 -20.46 -33.94
C GLY A 16 -13.93 -21.40 -33.04
N LYS A 17 -13.84 -22.69 -33.39
CA LYS A 17 -12.98 -23.65 -32.69
C LYS A 17 -11.63 -23.79 -33.39
N GLU A 18 -10.66 -24.38 -32.69
CA GLU A 18 -9.35 -24.81 -33.17
C GLU A 18 -8.43 -23.65 -33.61
N ASN A 19 -8.65 -22.46 -33.05
CA ASN A 19 -7.76 -21.33 -33.31
C ASN A 19 -6.48 -21.50 -32.50
N ASN A 20 -5.35 -21.22 -33.14
CA ASN A 20 -4.05 -21.22 -32.49
C ASN A 20 -3.13 -20.17 -33.12
N LEU A 21 -2.19 -19.69 -32.32
CA LEU A 21 -1.19 -18.70 -32.71
C LEU A 21 0.11 -18.95 -31.95
N ASP A 22 1.21 -19.12 -32.70
CA ASP A 22 2.56 -19.16 -32.15
C ASP A 22 3.09 -17.72 -32.06
N LEU A 23 3.27 -17.25 -30.83
CA LEU A 23 3.67 -15.89 -30.46
C LEU A 23 5.20 -15.72 -30.41
N ASP A 24 5.95 -16.81 -30.22
CA ASP A 24 7.42 -16.83 -30.10
C ASP A 24 8.14 -17.31 -31.37
N ASN A 25 7.40 -17.69 -32.42
CA ASN A 25 7.98 -18.17 -33.68
C ASN A 25 8.76 -17.08 -34.46
N SER A 26 8.54 -15.80 -34.14
CA SER A 26 9.21 -14.68 -34.82
C SER A 26 9.33 -13.48 -33.89
N THR A 27 10.39 -12.69 -34.06
CA THR A 27 10.60 -11.45 -33.27
C THR A 27 9.51 -10.40 -33.53
N LEU A 28 8.95 -10.39 -34.74
CA LEU A 28 7.86 -9.49 -35.12
C LEU A 28 6.83 -10.28 -35.94
N THR A 29 5.59 -10.31 -35.45
CA THR A 29 4.46 -10.94 -36.12
C THR A 29 3.43 -9.87 -36.49
N GLN A 30 3.09 -9.78 -37.77
CA GLN A 30 2.05 -8.87 -38.26
C GLN A 30 0.76 -9.62 -38.56
N LEU A 31 -0.34 -9.17 -37.98
CA LEU A 31 -1.67 -9.72 -38.24
C LEU A 31 -2.41 -8.87 -39.28
N VAL A 32 -2.63 -9.43 -40.46
CA VAL A 32 -3.31 -8.76 -41.58
C VAL A 32 -4.72 -9.33 -41.75
N GLY A 33 -5.69 -8.47 -42.03
CA GLY A 33 -7.07 -8.87 -42.31
C GLY A 33 -8.00 -7.67 -42.37
N THR A 34 -9.21 -7.86 -42.90
CA THR A 34 -10.22 -6.79 -42.99
C THR A 34 -10.71 -6.33 -41.60
N ASN A 35 -11.30 -5.15 -41.52
CA ASN A 35 -11.86 -4.67 -40.25
C ASN A 35 -12.96 -5.62 -39.75
N GLY A 36 -12.97 -5.89 -38.45
CA GLY A 36 -13.96 -6.77 -37.83
C GLY A 36 -13.60 -8.27 -37.81
N THR A 37 -12.46 -8.69 -38.37
CA THR A 37 -12.04 -10.11 -38.37
C THR A 37 -11.49 -10.63 -37.03
N GLY A 38 -11.62 -9.86 -35.95
CA GLY A 38 -11.18 -10.29 -34.61
C GLY A 38 -9.69 -10.09 -34.30
N LYS A 39 -8.94 -9.34 -35.13
CA LYS A 39 -7.51 -9.03 -34.87
C LYS A 39 -7.30 -8.37 -33.50
N SER A 40 -8.08 -7.34 -33.21
CA SER A 40 -8.01 -6.61 -31.93
C SER A 40 -8.56 -7.39 -30.74
N SER A 41 -9.10 -8.60 -30.95
CA SER A 41 -9.56 -9.48 -29.88
C SER A 41 -8.44 -10.31 -29.27
N LEU A 42 -7.33 -10.54 -29.98
CA LEU A 42 -6.24 -11.39 -29.50
C LEU A 42 -5.56 -10.86 -28.22
N PRO A 43 -5.19 -9.56 -28.12
CA PRO A 43 -4.68 -9.01 -26.87
C PRO A 43 -5.67 -9.20 -25.70
N LEU A 44 -6.97 -9.05 -25.98
CA LEU A 44 -8.03 -9.22 -24.98
C LEU A 44 -8.18 -10.68 -24.53
N ILE A 45 -7.94 -11.64 -25.43
CA ILE A 45 -7.93 -13.08 -25.11
C ILE A 45 -6.74 -13.40 -24.21
N ILE A 46 -5.56 -12.82 -24.48
CA ILE A 46 -4.35 -12.97 -23.65
C ILE A 46 -4.57 -12.35 -22.25
N GLU A 47 -5.13 -11.15 -22.18
CA GLU A 47 -5.51 -10.52 -20.91
C GLU A 47 -6.52 -11.39 -20.13
N GLU A 48 -7.52 -11.94 -20.83
CA GLU A 48 -8.57 -12.77 -20.24
C GLU A 48 -8.03 -14.07 -19.66
N VAL A 49 -7.11 -14.76 -20.35
CA VAL A 49 -6.56 -16.03 -19.87
C VAL A 49 -5.61 -15.84 -18.69
N LEU A 50 -4.83 -14.76 -18.66
CA LEU A 50 -3.85 -14.51 -17.59
C LEU A 50 -4.44 -13.82 -16.35
N TYR A 51 -5.45 -12.97 -16.51
CA TYR A 51 -5.96 -12.16 -15.41
C TYR A 51 -7.46 -12.29 -15.15
N ASN A 52 -8.20 -13.02 -16.00
CA ASN A 52 -9.68 -13.06 -15.96
C ASN A 52 -10.29 -11.65 -15.89
N LYS A 53 -9.73 -10.73 -16.68
CA LYS A 53 -10.25 -9.38 -16.96
C LYS A 53 -9.61 -8.88 -18.27
N ASN A 54 -10.19 -7.85 -18.86
CA ASN A 54 -9.70 -7.26 -20.10
C ASN A 54 -9.77 -5.73 -20.04
N SER A 55 -8.90 -5.09 -20.80
CA SER A 55 -8.67 -3.64 -20.81
C SER A 55 -9.84 -2.83 -21.34
N LYS A 56 -10.77 -3.48 -22.05
CA LYS A 56 -12.02 -2.88 -22.54
C LYS A 56 -13.22 -3.06 -21.60
N GLY A 57 -13.04 -3.74 -20.46
CA GLY A 57 -14.14 -3.99 -19.52
C GLY A 57 -15.27 -4.85 -20.09
N ILE A 58 -15.00 -5.66 -21.12
CA ILE A 58 -15.97 -6.52 -21.78
C ILE A 58 -16.43 -7.58 -20.78
N LYS A 59 -17.75 -7.77 -20.66
CA LYS A 59 -18.34 -8.77 -19.77
C LYS A 59 -18.03 -10.18 -20.27
N LYS A 60 -17.94 -11.14 -19.35
CA LYS A 60 -17.62 -12.55 -19.67
C LYS A 60 -18.58 -13.19 -20.68
N ALA A 61 -19.85 -12.83 -20.60
CA ALA A 61 -20.87 -13.28 -21.55
C ALA A 61 -20.63 -12.72 -22.97
N ASP A 62 -20.05 -11.53 -23.09
CA ASP A 62 -19.77 -10.87 -24.37
C ASP A 62 -18.45 -11.34 -25.01
N ILE A 63 -17.58 -12.01 -24.24
CA ILE A 63 -16.40 -12.70 -24.77
C ILE A 63 -16.81 -13.97 -25.50
N GLN A 64 -17.91 -14.61 -25.11
CA GLN A 64 -18.39 -15.83 -25.73
C GLN A 64 -18.89 -15.57 -27.16
N ASN A 65 -18.54 -16.47 -28.08
CA ASN A 65 -19.01 -16.40 -29.46
C ASN A 65 -20.54 -16.56 -29.51
N ARG A 66 -21.21 -15.52 -30.03
CA ARG A 66 -22.68 -15.39 -30.07
C ARG A 66 -23.37 -16.49 -30.88
N PHE A 67 -22.72 -17.02 -31.91
CA PHE A 67 -23.29 -18.06 -32.77
C PHE A 67 -23.19 -19.46 -32.17
N ARG A 68 -22.26 -19.68 -31.24
CA ARG A 68 -22.03 -21.00 -30.61
C ARG A 68 -22.78 -21.14 -29.30
N ASN A 69 -22.79 -20.07 -28.51
CA ASN A 69 -23.49 -19.99 -27.23
C ASN A 69 -23.23 -21.16 -26.24
N ALA A 70 -22.01 -21.73 -26.20
CA ALA A 70 -21.67 -22.88 -25.34
C ALA A 70 -20.53 -22.64 -24.30
N GLY A 71 -20.08 -21.39 -24.14
CA GLY A 71 -18.86 -21.05 -23.40
C GLY A 71 -17.65 -20.85 -24.32
N TYR A 72 -16.47 -20.67 -23.72
CA TYR A 72 -15.19 -20.50 -24.42
C TYR A 72 -14.05 -21.18 -23.65
N SER A 73 -13.00 -21.54 -24.37
CA SER A 73 -11.76 -22.08 -23.81
C SER A 73 -10.57 -21.27 -24.32
N ILE A 74 -9.58 -21.08 -23.46
CA ILE A 74 -8.32 -20.41 -23.82
C ILE A 74 -7.20 -21.17 -23.12
N ASN A 75 -6.17 -21.51 -23.86
CA ASN A 75 -4.96 -22.15 -23.38
C ASN A 75 -3.76 -21.30 -23.81
N LEU A 76 -2.85 -21.03 -22.89
CA LEU A 76 -1.65 -20.26 -23.16
C LEU A 76 -0.45 -20.94 -22.52
N THR A 77 0.57 -21.17 -23.32
CA THR A 77 1.90 -21.58 -22.86
C THR A 77 2.81 -20.36 -22.84
N PHE A 78 3.61 -20.23 -21.80
CA PHE A 78 4.55 -19.14 -21.61
C PHE A 78 5.72 -19.60 -20.74
N SER A 79 6.84 -18.90 -20.79
CA SER A 79 7.95 -19.14 -19.87
C SER A 79 8.24 -17.89 -19.06
N VAL A 80 8.68 -18.11 -17.81
CA VAL A 80 9.27 -17.07 -16.96
C VAL A 80 10.66 -17.54 -16.59
N ASP A 81 11.66 -16.80 -17.08
CA ASP A 81 13.07 -17.18 -17.00
C ASP A 81 13.33 -18.55 -17.64
N ALA A 82 13.64 -19.57 -16.83
CA ALA A 82 13.97 -20.92 -17.28
C ALA A 82 12.82 -21.92 -17.12
N ARG A 83 11.68 -21.49 -16.56
CA ARG A 83 10.56 -22.39 -16.23
C ARG A 83 9.42 -22.25 -17.23
N GLU A 84 8.79 -23.38 -17.53
CA GLU A 84 7.68 -23.46 -18.47
C GLU A 84 6.35 -23.50 -17.74
N TYR A 85 5.39 -22.71 -18.23
CA TYR A 85 4.06 -22.63 -17.67
C TYR A 85 2.99 -22.84 -18.73
N GLU A 86 1.90 -23.47 -18.32
CA GLU A 86 0.70 -23.62 -19.14
C GLU A 86 -0.53 -23.25 -18.31
N ILE A 87 -1.36 -22.34 -18.83
CA ILE A 87 -2.65 -22.02 -18.22
C ILE A 87 -3.77 -22.43 -19.16
N ASP A 88 -4.70 -23.24 -18.64
CA ASP A 88 -5.91 -23.67 -19.33
C ASP A 88 -7.14 -23.10 -18.61
N VAL A 89 -7.91 -22.30 -19.34
CA VAL A 89 -9.13 -21.65 -18.87
C VAL A 89 -10.30 -22.15 -19.68
N ASN A 90 -11.27 -22.75 -18.99
CA ASN A 90 -12.53 -23.18 -19.56
C ASN A 90 -13.68 -22.48 -18.85
N ARG A 91 -14.47 -21.67 -19.57
CA ARG A 91 -15.65 -20.99 -19.03
C ARG A 91 -16.91 -21.48 -19.73
N SER A 92 -17.87 -22.00 -18.95
CA SER A 92 -19.18 -22.40 -19.46
C SER A 92 -20.27 -22.20 -18.41
N ARG A 93 -21.46 -21.76 -18.85
CA ARG A 93 -22.66 -21.58 -18.00
C ARG A 93 -22.40 -20.84 -16.68
N GLY A 94 -21.61 -19.77 -16.73
CA GLY A 94 -21.25 -18.94 -15.56
C GLY A 94 -20.13 -19.51 -14.67
N SER A 95 -19.75 -20.78 -14.84
CA SER A 95 -18.63 -21.40 -14.14
C SER A 95 -17.31 -21.22 -14.89
N ILE A 96 -16.21 -21.11 -14.14
CA ILE A 96 -14.85 -21.07 -14.67
C ILE A 96 -14.04 -22.20 -14.05
N LYS A 97 -13.31 -22.93 -14.89
CA LYS A 97 -12.28 -23.89 -14.49
C LYS A 97 -10.96 -23.35 -15.00
N VAL A 98 -9.99 -23.25 -14.10
CA VAL A 98 -8.64 -22.77 -14.40
C VAL A 98 -7.69 -23.85 -13.94
N LYS A 99 -6.78 -24.26 -14.83
CA LYS A 99 -5.65 -25.09 -14.47
C LYS A 99 -4.36 -24.36 -14.82
N LEU A 100 -3.39 -24.43 -13.93
CA LEU A 100 -2.07 -23.87 -14.09
C LEU A 100 -1.07 -25.00 -13.89
N TYR A 101 -0.15 -25.12 -14.84
CA TYR A 101 0.92 -26.10 -14.81
C TYR A 101 2.27 -25.40 -14.79
N GLU A 102 3.22 -25.96 -14.04
CA GLU A 102 4.63 -25.60 -14.03
C GLU A 102 5.43 -26.84 -14.41
N ASP A 103 6.17 -26.78 -15.52
CA ASP A 103 6.94 -27.91 -16.07
C ASP A 103 6.13 -29.22 -16.22
N GLY A 104 4.82 -29.09 -16.44
CA GLY A 104 3.86 -30.19 -16.58
C GLY A 104 3.19 -30.65 -15.29
N GLU A 105 3.60 -30.15 -14.12
CA GLU A 105 2.97 -30.43 -12.84
C GLU A 105 1.83 -29.44 -12.54
N ASP A 106 0.68 -29.93 -12.09
CA ASP A 106 -0.48 -29.09 -11.77
C ASP A 106 -0.25 -28.33 -10.45
N ILE A 107 -0.07 -27.01 -10.55
CA ILE A 107 0.13 -26.09 -9.42
C ILE A 107 -1.13 -25.24 -9.15
N SER A 108 -2.29 -25.67 -9.65
CA SER A 108 -3.55 -24.95 -9.47
C SER A 108 -3.97 -24.89 -8.00
N SER A 109 -4.47 -23.73 -7.58
CA SER A 109 -5.12 -23.59 -6.29
C SER A 109 -6.53 -24.19 -6.28
N HIS A 110 -7.09 -24.40 -5.09
CA HIS A 110 -8.48 -24.87 -4.89
C HIS A 110 -9.56 -23.96 -5.49
N THR A 111 -9.25 -22.69 -5.76
CA THR A 111 -10.17 -21.73 -6.37
C THR A 111 -9.50 -21.02 -7.53
N ALA A 112 -10.28 -20.71 -8.58
CA ALA A 112 -9.79 -19.96 -9.72
C ALA A 112 -9.18 -18.61 -9.31
N THR A 113 -9.78 -17.92 -8.33
CA THR A 113 -9.28 -16.64 -7.82
C THR A 113 -7.88 -16.78 -7.24
N ASN A 114 -7.60 -17.82 -6.46
CA ASN A 114 -6.26 -18.04 -5.92
C ASN A 114 -5.29 -18.48 -7.01
N THR A 115 -5.71 -19.29 -7.99
CA THR A 115 -4.86 -19.63 -9.13
C THR A 115 -4.44 -18.39 -9.91
N TYR A 116 -5.34 -17.43 -10.12
CA TYR A 116 -4.97 -16.14 -10.75
C TYR A 116 -4.00 -15.29 -9.93
N LYS A 117 -4.03 -15.40 -8.59
CA LYS A 117 -3.02 -14.75 -7.74
C LYS A 117 -1.65 -15.37 -7.98
N THR A 118 -1.58 -16.72 -8.00
CA THR A 118 -0.34 -17.44 -8.32
C THR A 118 0.19 -17.07 -9.71
N VAL A 119 -0.68 -16.97 -10.73
CA VAL A 119 -0.27 -16.50 -12.06
C VAL A 119 0.31 -15.09 -12.00
N GLN A 120 -0.33 -14.17 -11.26
CA GLN A 120 0.13 -12.80 -11.14
C GLN A 120 1.49 -12.72 -10.41
N GLU A 121 1.70 -13.54 -9.37
CA GLU A 121 2.97 -13.67 -8.66
C GLU A 121 4.07 -14.23 -9.56
N ILE A 122 3.78 -15.26 -10.36
CA ILE A 122 4.73 -15.84 -11.33
C ILE A 122 5.12 -14.81 -12.40
N LEU A 123 4.16 -14.05 -12.91
CA LEU A 123 4.43 -13.01 -13.90
C LEU A 123 5.19 -11.81 -13.30
N GLY A 124 5.06 -11.54 -12.01
CA GLY A 124 5.63 -10.35 -11.37
C GLY A 124 5.11 -9.03 -11.96
N LEU A 125 3.92 -9.06 -12.58
CA LEU A 125 3.31 -7.91 -13.23
C LEU A 125 1.86 -7.80 -12.79
N ASP A 126 1.45 -6.60 -12.40
CA ASP A 126 0.05 -6.32 -12.22
C ASP A 126 -0.68 -6.20 -13.58
N PHE A 127 -2.00 -6.32 -13.56
CA PHE A 127 -2.80 -6.26 -14.78
C PHE A 127 -2.66 -4.95 -15.55
N LYS A 128 -2.51 -3.83 -14.82
CA LYS A 128 -2.41 -2.51 -15.44
C LYS A 128 -1.13 -2.42 -16.25
N THR A 129 -0.01 -2.86 -15.67
CA THR A 129 1.31 -2.90 -16.30
C THR A 129 1.31 -3.87 -17.47
N PHE A 130 0.78 -5.08 -17.27
CA PHE A 130 0.66 -6.07 -18.34
C PHE A 130 -0.14 -5.57 -19.55
N THR A 131 -1.30 -4.94 -19.29
CA THR A 131 -2.14 -4.34 -20.34
C THR A 131 -1.37 -3.30 -21.15
N GLN A 132 -0.60 -2.46 -20.45
CA GLN A 132 0.26 -1.45 -21.07
C GLN A 132 1.51 -2.02 -21.74
N LEU A 133 1.69 -3.34 -21.78
CA LEU A 133 2.72 -4.00 -22.60
C LEU A 133 2.08 -4.73 -23.78
N VAL A 134 1.02 -5.49 -23.53
CA VAL A 134 0.38 -6.35 -24.53
C VAL A 134 -0.58 -5.61 -25.45
N TYR A 135 -1.21 -4.52 -24.98
CA TYR A 135 -2.20 -3.79 -25.76
C TYR A 135 -1.86 -2.30 -25.91
N GLN A 136 -0.96 -2.01 -26.85
CA GLN A 136 -0.69 -0.65 -27.30
C GLN A 136 -1.79 -0.16 -28.24
N ASN A 137 -2.77 0.56 -27.69
CA ASN A 137 -3.68 1.37 -28.49
C ASN A 137 -3.35 2.86 -28.32
N THR A 138 -3.85 3.70 -29.23
CA THR A 138 -3.60 5.15 -29.24
C THR A 138 -3.92 5.86 -27.93
N ASN A 139 -4.93 5.39 -27.20
CA ASN A 139 -5.30 5.95 -25.89
C ASN A 139 -4.44 5.40 -24.75
N ALA A 140 -3.98 4.15 -24.83
CA ALA A 140 -3.13 3.53 -23.82
C ALA A 140 -1.73 4.15 -23.81
N SER A 141 -1.13 4.39 -24.98
CA SER A 141 0.18 5.06 -25.10
C SER A 141 0.15 6.50 -24.58
N LEU A 142 -0.98 7.20 -24.75
CA LEU A 142 -1.18 8.54 -24.22
C LEU A 142 -1.19 8.59 -22.68
N GLN A 143 -1.59 7.52 -21.99
CA GLN A 143 -1.65 7.51 -20.52
C GLN A 143 -0.26 7.62 -19.88
N PHE A 144 0.77 7.00 -20.47
CA PHE A 144 2.15 7.15 -19.99
C PHE A 144 2.69 8.56 -20.23
N LEU A 145 2.38 9.14 -21.40
CA LEU A 145 2.83 10.48 -21.78
C LEU A 145 2.15 11.58 -20.95
N THR A 146 0.88 11.39 -20.58
CA THR A 146 0.07 12.37 -19.83
C THR A 146 0.05 12.13 -18.32
N ALA A 147 0.66 11.03 -17.83
CA ALA A 147 0.78 10.76 -16.41
C ALA A 147 1.62 11.84 -15.69
N THR A 148 1.23 12.13 -14.45
CA THR A 148 2.07 12.92 -13.52
C THR A 148 3.38 12.21 -13.23
N ASP A 149 4.42 12.95 -12.82
CA ASP A 149 5.74 12.38 -12.52
C ASP A 149 5.66 11.27 -11.46
N ALA A 150 4.79 11.42 -10.46
CA ALA A 150 4.55 10.39 -9.44
C ALA A 150 3.96 9.11 -10.05
N ASN A 151 2.96 9.23 -10.93
CA ASN A 151 2.33 8.08 -11.58
C ASN A 151 3.28 7.41 -12.58
N ARG A 152 4.10 8.20 -13.30
CA ARG A 152 5.13 7.68 -14.21
C ARG A 152 6.20 6.92 -13.44
N LYS A 153 6.69 7.46 -12.32
CA LYS A 153 7.63 6.78 -11.43
C LYS A 153 7.06 5.46 -10.92
N LYS A 154 5.83 5.46 -10.41
CA LYS A 154 5.16 4.25 -9.93
C LYS A 154 5.06 3.19 -11.03
N PHE A 155 4.64 3.57 -12.23
CA PHE A 155 4.57 2.66 -13.37
C PHE A 155 5.94 2.07 -13.75
N LEU A 156 7.01 2.87 -13.74
CA LEU A 156 8.36 2.36 -14.04
C LEU A 156 8.86 1.37 -12.98
N ILE A 157 8.53 1.60 -11.71
CA ILE A 157 8.85 0.67 -10.62
C ILE A 157 8.13 -0.66 -10.84
N GLU A 158 6.82 -0.62 -11.12
CA GLU A 158 6.01 -1.82 -11.42
C GLU A 158 6.53 -2.55 -12.68
N LEU A 159 6.84 -1.80 -13.75
CA LEU A 159 7.33 -2.34 -15.02
C LEU A 159 8.68 -3.07 -14.89
N LEU A 160 9.59 -2.53 -14.08
CA LEU A 160 10.91 -3.09 -13.87
C LEU A 160 10.96 -4.06 -12.68
N ASN A 161 9.81 -4.33 -12.06
CA ASN A 161 9.68 -5.15 -10.85
C ASN A 161 10.64 -4.70 -9.73
N LEU A 162 10.65 -3.40 -9.44
CA LEU A 162 11.53 -2.77 -8.44
C LEU A 162 10.80 -2.47 -7.12
N GLU A 163 9.67 -3.14 -6.87
CA GLU A 163 8.82 -2.91 -5.69
C GLU A 163 9.59 -3.19 -4.39
N ASP A 164 10.39 -4.26 -4.36
CA ASP A 164 11.25 -4.63 -3.23
C ASP A 164 12.19 -3.48 -2.80
N TYR A 165 12.71 -2.71 -3.76
CA TYR A 165 13.60 -1.58 -3.46
C TYR A 165 12.86 -0.44 -2.75
N VAL A 166 11.57 -0.26 -3.04
CA VAL A 166 10.73 0.73 -2.35
C VAL A 166 10.46 0.28 -0.92
N GLU A 167 10.18 -1.01 -0.72
CA GLU A 167 10.01 -1.58 0.62
C GLU A 167 11.28 -1.43 1.47
N TYR A 168 12.44 -1.74 0.89
CA TYR A 168 13.73 -1.53 1.56
C TYR A 168 13.96 -0.06 1.91
N TYR A 169 13.67 0.85 0.98
CA TYR A 169 13.77 2.29 1.23
C TYR A 169 12.90 2.73 2.42
N ASP A 170 11.66 2.25 2.51
CA ASP A 170 10.76 2.62 3.61
C ASP A 170 11.24 2.07 4.96
N VAL A 171 11.80 0.85 4.98
CA VAL A 171 12.46 0.29 6.18
C VAL A 171 13.62 1.17 6.64
N PHE A 172 14.54 1.54 5.73
CA PHE A 172 15.68 2.40 6.07
C PHE A 172 15.26 3.80 6.50
N ARG A 173 14.25 4.37 5.84
CA ARG A 173 13.71 5.68 6.16
C ARG A 173 13.12 5.72 7.57
N GLU A 174 12.38 4.69 7.95
CA GLU A 174 11.79 4.59 9.28
C GLU A 174 12.86 4.41 10.37
N LEU A 175 13.85 3.54 10.14
CA LEU A 175 15.00 3.39 11.04
C LEU A 175 15.78 4.70 11.20
N SER A 176 16.07 5.39 10.10
CA SER A 176 16.76 6.69 10.14
C SER A 176 15.98 7.73 10.94
N ARG A 177 14.64 7.75 10.81
CA ARG A 177 13.76 8.64 11.58
C ARG A 177 13.86 8.34 13.08
N GLN A 178 13.79 7.06 13.47
CA GLN A 178 13.87 6.64 14.87
C GLN A 178 15.22 6.99 15.49
N MET A 179 16.32 6.68 14.80
CA MET A 179 17.66 7.05 15.26
C MET A 179 17.82 8.57 15.41
N GLY A 180 17.27 9.36 14.47
CA GLY A 180 17.27 10.83 14.58
C GLY A 180 16.54 11.36 15.81
N GLN A 181 15.44 10.71 16.21
CA GLN A 181 14.70 11.04 17.42
C GLN A 181 15.50 10.70 18.68
N GLU A 182 16.16 9.55 18.72
CA GLU A 182 17.02 9.15 19.84
C GLU A 182 18.21 10.09 20.01
N ILE A 183 18.89 10.44 18.92
CA ILE A 183 19.98 11.41 18.93
C ILE A 183 19.50 12.75 19.47
N SER A 184 18.34 13.24 19.00
CA SER A 184 17.77 14.51 19.48
C SER A 184 17.45 14.48 20.98
N ALA A 185 16.96 13.34 21.47
CA ALA A 185 16.68 13.15 22.90
C ALA A 185 17.96 13.10 23.75
N LEU A 186 19.02 12.45 23.26
CA LEU A 186 20.32 12.39 23.93
C LEU A 186 21.00 13.76 23.96
N ASP A 187 21.01 14.48 22.85
CA ASP A 187 21.53 15.86 22.76
C ASP A 187 20.79 16.80 23.73
N GLY A 188 19.47 16.65 23.87
CA GLY A 188 18.68 17.40 24.86
C GLY A 188 19.10 17.12 26.32
N LYS A 189 19.34 15.84 26.65
CA LYS A 189 19.83 15.43 27.97
C LYS A 189 21.24 15.96 28.24
N GLU A 190 22.14 15.81 27.26
CA GLU A 190 23.51 16.31 27.34
C GLU A 190 23.52 17.81 27.63
N LYS A 191 22.77 18.60 26.85
CA LYS A 191 22.66 20.06 27.04
C LYS A 191 22.16 20.42 28.43
N THR A 192 21.20 19.67 28.96
CA THR A 192 20.68 19.91 30.32
C THR A 192 21.74 19.62 31.39
N ILE A 193 22.47 18.51 31.27
CA ILE A 193 23.56 18.14 32.19
C ILE A 193 24.69 19.17 32.14
N VAL A 194 25.15 19.53 30.94
CA VAL A 194 26.21 20.52 30.74
C VAL A 194 25.80 21.88 31.30
N LYS A 195 24.56 22.31 31.06
CA LYS A 195 24.03 23.55 31.64
C LYS A 195 24.03 23.49 33.17
N TRP A 196 23.50 22.42 33.75
CA TRP A 196 23.47 22.26 35.21
C TRP A 196 24.88 22.31 35.82
N LEU A 197 25.85 21.61 35.21
CA LEU A 197 27.24 21.62 35.66
C LEU A 197 27.89 22.99 35.56
N ASN A 198 27.53 23.80 34.55
CA ASN A 198 28.04 25.16 34.41
C ASN A 198 27.39 26.13 35.40
N ASP A 199 26.08 26.01 35.63
CA ASP A 199 25.33 26.88 36.53
C ASP A 199 25.64 26.59 38.01
N ASN A 200 26.04 25.35 38.35
CA ASN A 200 26.29 24.89 39.73
C ASN A 200 27.78 24.67 40.02
N LYS A 201 28.67 25.43 39.39
CA LYS A 201 30.08 25.44 39.79
C LYS A 201 30.20 26.05 41.17
N LEU A 202 30.73 25.28 42.12
CA LEU A 202 31.11 25.80 43.41
C LEU A 202 32.35 26.67 43.22
N ASP A 203 32.23 27.96 43.52
CA ASP A 203 33.38 28.88 43.52
C ASP A 203 34.39 28.52 44.61
N ASP A 204 33.92 27.87 45.69
CA ASP A 204 34.73 27.44 46.82
C ASP A 204 34.16 26.17 47.47
N THR A 205 35.03 25.26 47.90
CA THR A 205 34.68 24.05 48.68
C THR A 205 34.79 24.25 50.19
N THR A 206 35.15 25.45 50.64
CA THR A 206 35.27 25.76 52.07
C THR A 206 33.90 25.67 52.74
N ILE A 207 33.81 24.84 53.79
CA ILE A 207 32.57 24.65 54.54
C ILE A 207 32.20 25.95 55.25
N ALA A 208 31.09 26.57 54.84
CA ALA A 208 30.60 27.79 55.48
C ALA A 208 30.19 27.53 56.94
N PRO A 209 30.46 28.46 57.86
CA PRO A 209 30.07 28.31 59.26
C PRO A 209 28.56 28.23 59.40
N MET A 210 28.08 27.36 60.30
CA MET A 210 26.64 27.20 60.55
C MET A 210 26.02 28.53 60.97
N LYS A 211 25.10 29.03 60.15
CA LYS A 211 24.30 30.21 60.48
C LYS A 211 23.24 29.79 61.49
N LYS A 212 23.29 30.32 62.71
CA LYS A 212 22.16 30.22 63.65
C LYS A 212 21.00 30.98 63.05
N LEU A 213 20.01 30.25 62.56
CA LEU A 213 18.73 30.83 62.18
C LEU A 213 18.03 31.34 63.45
N PRO A 214 17.32 32.48 63.37
CA PRO A 214 16.49 32.93 64.49
C PRO A 214 15.48 31.82 64.84
N GLU A 215 15.25 31.61 66.13
CA GLU A 215 14.15 30.75 66.57
C GLU A 215 12.84 31.34 66.06
N TYR A 216 12.00 30.50 65.46
CA TYR A 216 10.69 30.94 64.98
C TYR A 216 9.90 31.52 66.15
N SER A 217 9.37 32.73 65.99
CA SER A 217 8.46 33.35 66.95
C SER A 217 7.17 32.53 66.99
N GLU A 218 6.84 31.93 68.13
CA GLU A 218 5.55 31.22 68.30
C GLU A 218 4.35 32.15 68.03
N ILE A 219 4.54 33.46 68.24
CA ILE A 219 3.51 34.47 67.98
C ILE A 219 3.28 34.57 66.48
N ASP A 220 4.36 34.68 65.70
CA ASP A 220 4.30 34.83 64.24
C ASP A 220 3.74 33.55 63.59
N GLU A 221 4.05 32.37 64.15
CA GLU A 221 3.51 31.10 63.66
C GLU A 221 2.01 30.95 63.94
N LYS A 222 1.55 31.36 65.13
CA LYS A 222 0.12 31.41 65.48
C LYS A 222 -0.62 32.44 64.63
N GLU A 223 -0.03 33.60 64.40
CA GLU A 223 -0.58 34.65 63.55
C GLU A 223 -0.69 34.16 62.11
N LEU A 224 0.38 33.60 61.53
CA LEU A 224 0.38 33.01 60.18
C LEU A 224 -0.72 31.96 60.05
N ARG A 225 -0.82 31.03 61.01
CA ARG A 225 -1.86 29.99 61.00
C ARG A 225 -3.27 30.58 61.07
N SER A 226 -3.47 31.63 61.88
CA SER A 226 -4.75 32.31 61.97
C SER A 226 -5.13 32.99 60.64
N LEU A 227 -4.18 33.68 60.00
CA LEU A 227 -4.39 34.31 58.70
C LEU A 227 -4.64 33.28 57.60
N SER A 228 -3.96 32.14 57.61
CA SER A 228 -4.21 31.06 56.65
C SER A 228 -5.61 30.47 56.78
N ILE A 229 -6.07 30.22 58.02
CA ILE A 229 -7.43 29.75 58.29
C ILE A 229 -8.46 30.80 57.85
N ASP A 230 -8.22 32.08 58.13
CA ASP A 230 -9.10 33.14 57.66
C ASP A 230 -9.15 33.20 56.15
N PHE A 231 -7.99 33.13 55.48
CA PHE A 231 -7.90 33.14 54.02
C PHE A 231 -8.68 31.99 53.38
N GLU A 232 -8.54 30.76 53.90
CA GLU A 232 -9.30 29.60 53.42
C GLU A 232 -10.82 29.79 53.59
N ASN A 233 -11.25 30.42 54.68
CA ASN A 233 -12.67 30.56 55.02
C ASN A 233 -13.33 31.84 54.48
N ILE A 234 -12.59 32.76 53.84
CA ILE A 234 -13.12 34.03 53.32
C ILE A 234 -14.27 33.79 52.34
N ALA A 235 -14.15 32.81 51.44
CA ALA A 235 -15.17 32.53 50.43
C ALA A 235 -16.49 32.08 51.07
N GLU A 236 -16.42 31.15 52.03
CA GLU A 236 -17.58 30.64 52.75
C GLU A 236 -18.23 31.71 53.64
N LYS A 237 -17.42 32.52 54.35
CA LYS A 237 -17.90 33.66 55.15
C LYS A 237 -18.63 34.67 54.25
N ASN A 238 -18.06 35.03 53.10
CA ASN A 238 -18.68 35.95 52.15
C ASN A 238 -19.99 35.41 51.58
N GLN A 239 -20.06 34.11 51.29
CA GLN A 239 -21.28 33.46 50.83
C GLN A 239 -22.40 33.55 51.88
N LYS A 240 -22.11 33.19 53.15
CA LYS A 240 -23.08 33.30 54.25
C LYS A 240 -23.53 34.74 54.49
N ILE A 241 -22.64 35.72 54.33
CA ILE A 241 -22.99 37.15 54.44
C ILE A 241 -23.97 37.54 53.33
N ASN A 242 -23.70 37.12 52.08
CA ASN A 242 -24.61 37.38 50.95
C ASN A 242 -25.99 36.74 51.16
N GLU A 243 -26.04 35.47 51.55
CA GLU A 243 -27.30 34.77 51.85
C GLU A 243 -28.11 35.50 52.93
N ASN A 244 -27.48 35.88 54.04
CA ASN A 244 -28.14 36.65 55.11
C ASN A 244 -28.65 38.02 54.64
N ASN A 245 -27.91 38.71 53.77
CA ASN A 245 -28.34 39.98 53.21
C ASN A 245 -29.55 39.81 52.28
N THR A 246 -29.62 38.72 51.51
CA THR A 246 -30.80 38.38 50.70
C THR A 246 -32.02 38.11 51.59
N TYR A 247 -31.87 37.36 52.69
CA TYR A 247 -32.98 37.12 53.62
C TYR A 247 -33.49 38.38 54.33
N LYS A 248 -32.64 39.40 54.55
CA LYS A 248 -33.06 40.68 55.12
C LYS A 248 -33.84 41.58 54.16
N GLN A 249 -33.77 41.32 52.85
CA GLN A 249 -34.47 42.10 51.82
C GLN A 249 -35.83 41.50 51.44
N LEU A 250 -36.10 40.26 51.86
CA LEU A 250 -37.41 39.59 51.80
C LEU A 250 -38.29 40.00 52.98
#